data_AF-A0A969XZL2-F1
#
_entry.id   AF-A0A969XZL2-F1
#
_cell.length_a   1.000
_cell.length_b   1.000
_cell.length_c   1.000
_cell.angle_alpha   90.00
_cell.angle_beta   90.00
_cell.angle_gamma   90.00
#
_symmetry.space_group_name_H-M   'P 1'
#
loop_
_entity.id
_entity.type
_entity.pdbx_description
1 polymer ?
#
loop_
_entity_poly.entity_id
_entity_poly.type
_entity_poly.pdbx_seq_one_letter_code
_entity_poly.pdbx_strand_id
1 'polypeptide(L)'
;MAELPLTDAEADALSGATDAELDLTYPTIGQSPYHTTLYRLLERLASLARTTAALRVYRDGALTFGVRPGRAGGAAAIYAYAGAAAQPLTDNATNSIYLTVSGGQLQLAVSTGGLPDPAATPHVPLATIDTGTASIAGVSGAYAAADITDLRAAAMLRVVGA
;
A
#
# COMPACT_ATOMS: atom_id res chain seq x y z
N MET A 1 10.58 -8.88 -27.85
CA MET A 1 9.57 -9.54 -26.98
C MET A 1 8.44 -8.55 -26.77
N ALA A 2 7.19 -8.92 -27.00
CA ALA A 2 6.02 -8.06 -26.80
C ALA A 2 5.04 -8.76 -25.87
N GLU A 3 4.61 -8.07 -24.82
CA GLU A 3 3.59 -8.55 -23.89
C GLU A 3 2.23 -8.59 -24.60
N LEU A 4 1.51 -9.70 -24.45
CA LEU A 4 0.20 -9.89 -25.07
C LEU A 4 -0.84 -9.00 -24.35
N PRO A 5 -1.62 -8.19 -25.08
CA PRO A 5 -2.72 -7.43 -24.48
C PRO A 5 -3.90 -8.35 -24.16
N LEU A 6 -4.78 -7.90 -23.25
CA LEU A 6 -6.09 -8.53 -23.02
C LEU A 6 -6.89 -8.62 -24.34
N THR A 7 -7.57 -9.74 -24.54
CA THR A 7 -8.58 -9.90 -25.58
C THR A 7 -9.82 -9.03 -25.29
N ASP A 8 -10.69 -8.82 -26.29
CA ASP A 8 -11.92 -8.02 -26.09
C ASP A 8 -12.84 -8.67 -25.04
N ALA A 9 -12.98 -10.00 -25.08
CA ALA A 9 -13.80 -10.74 -24.14
C ALA A 9 -13.27 -10.65 -22.68
N GLU A 10 -11.96 -10.69 -22.48
CA GLU A 10 -11.35 -10.50 -21.16
C GLU A 10 -11.53 -9.08 -20.64
N ALA A 11 -11.44 -8.07 -21.52
CA ALA A 11 -11.66 -6.68 -21.17
C ALA A 11 -13.13 -6.44 -20.75
N ASP A 12 -14.09 -6.98 -21.50
CA ASP A 12 -15.52 -6.83 -21.19
C ASP A 12 -15.91 -7.52 -19.87
N ALA A 13 -15.24 -8.61 -19.51
CA ALA A 13 -15.44 -9.29 -18.23
C ALA A 13 -15.03 -8.46 -17.01
N LEU A 14 -14.17 -7.44 -17.17
CA LEU A 14 -13.79 -6.52 -16.10
C LEU A 14 -14.87 -5.48 -15.79
N SER A 15 -15.91 -5.39 -16.62
CA SER A 15 -16.94 -4.36 -16.47
C SER A 15 -17.62 -4.37 -15.10
N GLY A 16 -17.56 -3.24 -14.39
CA GLY A 16 -18.13 -3.09 -13.05
C GLY A 16 -17.40 -3.87 -11.94
N ALA A 17 -16.29 -4.55 -12.26
CA ALA A 17 -15.45 -5.21 -11.27
C ALA A 17 -14.56 -4.19 -10.54
N THR A 18 -14.21 -4.50 -9.30
CA THR A 18 -13.23 -3.75 -8.53
C THR A 18 -11.99 -4.59 -8.33
N ASP A 19 -10.85 -4.07 -8.75
CA ASP A 19 -9.55 -4.65 -8.43
C ASP A 19 -9.24 -4.44 -6.94
N ALA A 20 -9.26 -5.51 -6.16
CA ALA A 20 -9.09 -5.44 -4.70
C ALA A 20 -7.67 -5.01 -4.27
N GLU A 21 -6.65 -5.22 -5.12
CA GLU A 21 -5.28 -4.84 -4.81
C GLU A 21 -5.06 -3.33 -4.98
N LEU A 22 -5.69 -2.73 -6.00
CA LEU A 22 -5.53 -1.32 -6.35
C LEU A 22 -6.69 -0.41 -5.94
N ASP A 23 -7.82 -0.97 -5.52
CA ASP A 23 -9.09 -0.26 -5.33
C ASP A 23 -9.61 0.43 -6.60
N LEU A 24 -9.21 -0.09 -7.76
CA LEU A 24 -9.60 0.45 -9.05
C LEU A 24 -10.92 -0.18 -9.46
N THR A 25 -11.97 0.62 -9.55
CA THR A 25 -13.26 0.17 -10.09
C THR A 25 -13.32 0.44 -11.59
N TYR A 26 -13.50 -0.63 -12.36
CA TYR A 26 -13.72 -0.55 -13.80
C TYR A 26 -15.14 -0.01 -14.05
N PRO A 27 -15.31 1.02 -14.89
CA PRO A 27 -16.64 1.55 -15.21
C PRO A 27 -17.52 0.45 -15.84
N THR A 28 -18.85 0.59 -15.80
CA THR A 28 -19.74 -0.39 -16.44
C THR A 28 -19.83 -0.15 -17.95
N ILE A 29 -20.04 -1.22 -18.74
CA ILE A 29 -20.26 -1.14 -20.18
C ILE A 29 -21.45 -0.20 -20.44
N GLY A 30 -21.31 0.68 -21.43
CA GLY A 30 -22.32 1.68 -21.78
C GLY A 30 -22.12 3.06 -21.14
N GLN A 31 -21.22 3.21 -20.17
CA GLN A 31 -20.86 4.54 -19.63
C GLN A 31 -19.88 5.32 -20.52
N SER A 32 -19.15 4.62 -21.40
CA SER A 32 -18.24 5.22 -22.38
C SER A 32 -18.28 4.43 -23.70
N PRO A 33 -18.25 5.12 -24.86
CA PRO A 33 -18.21 4.46 -26.16
C PRO A 33 -16.92 3.66 -26.41
N TYR A 34 -15.85 3.88 -25.62
CA TYR A 34 -14.55 3.22 -25.77
C TYR A 34 -14.18 2.29 -24.60
N HIS A 35 -15.17 1.61 -24.00
CA HIS A 35 -14.98 0.80 -22.80
C HIS A 35 -13.93 -0.30 -22.96
N THR A 36 -13.93 -1.07 -24.06
CA THR A 36 -12.96 -2.14 -24.33
C THR A 36 -11.52 -1.63 -24.37
N THR A 37 -11.27 -0.54 -25.10
CA THR A 37 -9.94 0.08 -25.19
C THR A 37 -9.52 0.71 -23.87
N LEU A 38 -10.47 1.33 -23.15
CA LEU A 38 -10.24 1.89 -21.82
C LEU A 38 -9.82 0.81 -20.83
N TYR A 39 -10.52 -0.32 -20.78
CA TYR A 39 -10.20 -1.42 -19.86
C TYR A 39 -8.83 -2.01 -20.14
N ARG A 40 -8.44 -2.18 -21.42
CA ARG A 40 -7.07 -2.61 -21.78
C ARG A 40 -5.99 -1.66 -21.26
N LEU A 41 -6.21 -0.35 -21.37
CA LEU A 41 -5.28 0.66 -20.89
C LEU A 41 -5.22 0.68 -19.36
N LEU A 42 -6.39 0.60 -18.70
CA LEU A 42 -6.49 0.55 -17.25
C LEU A 42 -5.82 -0.70 -16.69
N GLU A 43 -6.03 -1.88 -17.28
CA GLU A 43 -5.39 -3.11 -16.81
C GLU A 43 -3.87 -3.08 -17.02
N ARG A 44 -3.38 -2.48 -18.12
CA ARG A 44 -1.94 -2.27 -18.30
C ARG A 44 -1.34 -1.28 -17.30
N LEU A 45 -2.07 -0.21 -16.98
CA LEU A 45 -1.64 0.73 -15.96
C LEU A 45 -1.67 0.08 -14.57
N ALA A 46 -2.71 -0.71 -14.30
CA ALA A 46 -2.87 -1.49 -13.09
C ALA A 46 -1.72 -2.49 -12.92
N SER A 47 -1.38 -3.26 -13.95
CA SER A 47 -0.28 -4.24 -13.89
C SER A 47 1.07 -3.59 -13.57
N LEU A 48 1.35 -2.42 -14.14
CA LEU A 48 2.52 -1.60 -13.80
C LEU A 48 2.45 -1.02 -12.37
N ALA A 49 1.25 -0.68 -11.92
CA ALA A 49 1.01 -0.10 -10.60
C ALA A 49 0.98 -1.15 -9.47
N ARG A 50 0.63 -2.42 -9.72
CA ARG A 50 0.49 -3.47 -8.68
C ARG A 50 1.73 -3.59 -7.81
N THR A 51 2.91 -3.60 -8.42
CA THR A 51 4.19 -3.69 -7.69
C THR A 51 4.47 -2.44 -6.85
N THR A 52 4.07 -1.27 -7.32
CA THR A 52 4.28 0.01 -6.63
C THR A 52 3.15 0.40 -5.67
N ALA A 53 2.00 -0.25 -5.76
CA ALA A 53 0.82 -0.04 -4.92
C ALA A 53 0.68 -1.09 -3.80
N ALA A 54 1.33 -2.25 -3.93
CA ALA A 54 1.39 -3.25 -2.87
C ALA A 54 1.96 -2.67 -1.56
N LEU A 55 1.37 -3.03 -0.42
CA LEU A 55 1.75 -2.56 0.92
C LEU A 55 1.64 -1.03 1.13
N ARG A 56 0.97 -0.29 0.24
CA ARG A 56 0.80 1.16 0.38
C ARG A 56 0.01 1.49 1.65
N VAL A 57 0.53 2.44 2.41
CA VAL A 57 -0.17 3.05 3.54
C VAL A 57 -1.15 4.11 3.01
N TYR A 58 -2.38 4.09 3.49
CA TYR A 58 -3.43 5.02 3.07
C TYR A 58 -4.23 5.53 4.26
N ARG A 59 -4.81 6.72 4.08
CA ARG A 59 -5.69 7.33 5.07
C ARG A 59 -7.06 6.67 5.04
N ASP A 60 -7.53 6.22 6.20
CA ASP A 60 -8.86 5.62 6.36
C ASP A 60 -9.70 6.28 7.48
N GLY A 61 -9.16 7.33 8.13
CA GLY A 61 -9.87 8.11 9.14
C GLY A 61 -9.07 9.32 9.63
N ALA A 62 -9.45 9.85 10.80
CA ALA A 62 -8.84 11.05 11.37
C ALA A 62 -7.55 10.77 12.16
N LEU A 63 -7.51 9.65 12.90
CA LEU A 63 -6.34 9.11 13.61
C LEU A 63 -6.19 7.61 13.37
N THR A 64 -6.64 7.15 12.21
CA THR A 64 -6.50 5.77 11.79
C THR A 64 -5.87 5.72 10.41
N PHE A 65 -5.20 4.61 10.11
CA PHE A 65 -4.67 4.32 8.78
C PHE A 65 -4.95 2.87 8.37
N GLY A 66 -4.86 2.65 7.07
CA GLY A 66 -4.88 1.33 6.47
C GLY A 66 -3.60 1.04 5.69
N VAL A 67 -3.35 -0.25 5.47
CA VAL A 67 -2.26 -0.77 4.66
C VAL A 67 -2.82 -1.76 3.66
N ARG A 68 -2.49 -1.58 2.38
CA ARG A 68 -2.93 -2.50 1.32
C ARG A 68 -2.27 -3.88 1.47
N PRO A 69 -2.93 -4.95 1.01
CA PRO A 69 -2.29 -6.25 0.90
C PRO A 69 -1.05 -6.20 0.00
N GLY A 70 -0.19 -7.19 0.12
CA GLY A 70 1.01 -7.29 -0.71
C GLY A 70 1.95 -8.41 -0.29
N ARG A 71 3.15 -8.41 -0.85
CA ARG A 71 4.19 -9.37 -0.54
C ARG A 71 5.50 -8.65 -0.21
N ALA A 72 6.24 -9.18 0.75
CA ALA A 72 7.58 -8.70 1.07
C ALA A 72 8.57 -9.86 1.14
N GLY A 73 9.78 -9.65 0.62
CA GLY A 73 10.88 -10.60 0.73
C GLY A 73 11.59 -10.47 2.07
N GLY A 74 11.81 -11.60 2.74
CA GLY A 74 12.77 -11.74 3.83
C GLY A 74 14.03 -12.50 3.37
N ALA A 75 14.98 -12.72 4.27
CA ALA A 75 16.27 -13.37 3.98
C ALA A 75 16.16 -14.73 3.26
N ALA A 76 15.10 -15.52 3.50
CA ALA A 76 14.95 -16.87 2.96
C ALA A 76 13.58 -17.18 2.33
N ALA A 77 12.62 -16.25 2.39
CA ALA A 77 11.25 -16.50 1.94
C ALA A 77 10.52 -15.22 1.52
N ILE A 78 9.49 -15.39 0.71
CA ILE A 78 8.52 -14.34 0.38
C ILE A 78 7.30 -14.54 1.26
N TYR A 79 6.93 -13.51 2.01
CA TYR A 79 5.77 -13.52 2.88
C TYR A 79 4.64 -12.70 2.28
N ALA A 80 3.41 -13.20 2.42
CA ALA A 80 2.20 -12.46 2.04
C ALA A 80 1.66 -11.68 3.25
N TYR A 81 1.12 -10.49 3.01
CA TYR A 81 0.45 -9.66 3.98
C TYR A 81 -0.98 -9.39 3.50
N ALA A 82 -1.97 -9.68 4.34
CA ALA A 82 -3.38 -9.59 3.99
C ALA A 82 -3.92 -8.15 3.93
N GLY A 83 -3.14 -7.16 4.40
CA GLY A 83 -3.62 -5.80 4.59
C GLY A 83 -4.20 -5.59 5.98
N ALA A 84 -4.36 -4.32 6.35
CA ALA A 84 -5.04 -3.90 7.57
C ALA A 84 -5.80 -2.59 7.34
N ALA A 85 -6.81 -2.34 8.16
CA ALA A 85 -7.56 -1.10 8.19
C ALA A 85 -7.87 -0.74 9.65
N ALA A 86 -8.32 0.49 9.86
CA ALA A 86 -8.67 1.09 11.14
C ALA A 86 -7.55 0.96 12.19
N GLN A 87 -6.29 1.01 11.75
CA GLN A 87 -5.15 0.89 12.65
C GLN A 87 -4.93 2.21 13.37
N PRO A 88 -4.82 2.21 14.71
CA PRO A 88 -4.75 3.45 15.47
C PRO A 88 -3.41 4.15 15.27
N LEU A 89 -3.46 5.48 15.22
CA LEU A 89 -2.29 6.36 15.30
C LEU A 89 -2.24 7.02 16.67
N THR A 90 -1.03 7.24 17.17
CA THR A 90 -0.82 8.10 18.34
C THR A 90 -0.91 9.55 17.88
N ASP A 91 -1.81 10.33 18.47
CA ASP A 91 -1.95 11.75 18.16
C ASP A 91 -0.72 12.56 18.60
N ASN A 92 -0.52 13.69 17.95
CA ASN A 92 0.56 14.62 18.21
C ASN A 92 1.96 13.97 18.21
N ALA A 93 2.14 13.00 17.32
CA ALA A 93 3.37 12.24 17.17
C ALA A 93 3.63 11.86 15.70
N THR A 94 4.90 11.59 15.41
CA THR A 94 5.32 10.91 14.18
C THR A 94 5.21 9.41 14.39
N ASN A 95 4.32 8.76 13.65
CA ASN A 95 4.09 7.32 13.73
C ASN A 95 4.88 6.63 12.62
N SER A 96 5.83 5.76 12.97
CA SER A 96 6.58 4.92 12.04
C SER A 96 5.88 3.58 11.86
N ILE A 97 5.52 3.27 10.61
CA ILE A 97 4.79 2.07 10.23
C ILE A 97 5.73 1.11 9.49
N TYR A 98 5.79 -0.13 9.95
CA TYR A 98 6.64 -1.16 9.37
C TYR A 98 6.03 -2.56 9.55
N LEU A 99 6.48 -3.50 8.73
CA LEU A 99 6.15 -4.92 8.88
C LEU A 99 7.34 -5.67 9.47
N THR A 100 7.07 -6.58 10.39
CA THR A 100 8.04 -7.55 10.91
C THR A 100 7.62 -8.96 10.54
N VAL A 101 8.55 -9.90 10.61
CA VAL A 101 8.23 -11.33 10.44
C VAL A 101 8.20 -11.98 11.82
N SER A 102 7.05 -12.55 12.17
CA SER A 102 6.88 -13.33 13.41
C SER A 102 6.06 -14.57 13.10
N GLY A 103 6.51 -15.74 13.54
CA GLY A 103 5.84 -17.02 13.26
C GLY A 103 5.67 -17.35 11.77
N GLY A 104 6.54 -16.82 10.89
CA GLY A 104 6.46 -17.01 9.45
C GLY A 104 5.37 -16.20 8.75
N GLN A 105 4.85 -15.15 9.38
CA GLN A 105 3.85 -14.23 8.83
C GLN A 105 4.31 -12.78 8.97
N LEU A 106 3.85 -11.92 8.06
CA LEU A 106 4.06 -10.47 8.18
C LEU A 106 3.10 -9.89 9.20
N GLN A 107 3.64 -9.18 10.19
CA GLN A 107 2.89 -8.50 11.23
C GLN A 107 3.13 -7.00 11.16
N LEU A 108 2.04 -6.23 11.22
CA LEU A 108 2.09 -4.77 11.26
C LEU A 108 2.51 -4.27 12.63
N ALA A 109 3.43 -3.32 12.64
CA ALA A 109 3.86 -2.62 13.83
C ALA A 109 3.85 -1.10 13.60
N VAL A 110 3.55 -0.37 14.67
CA VAL A 110 3.53 1.09 14.71
C VAL A 110 4.37 1.54 15.92
N SER A 111 5.26 2.50 15.71
CA SER A 111 6.15 3.03 16.74
C SER A 111 6.22 4.55 16.66
N THR A 112 6.18 5.23 17.80
CA THR A 112 6.46 6.67 17.88
C THR A 112 7.93 6.98 18.16
N GLY A 113 8.75 5.96 18.45
CA GLY A 113 10.19 6.09 18.68
C GLY A 113 11.04 6.00 17.41
N GLY A 114 10.41 5.99 16.23
CA GLY A 114 11.08 5.74 14.95
C GLY A 114 11.07 4.27 14.54
N LEU A 115 11.74 3.99 13.41
CA LEU A 115 12.00 2.63 12.93
C LEU A 115 13.06 1.95 13.81
N PRO A 116 12.88 0.66 14.16
CA PRO A 116 13.88 -0.07 14.94
C PRO A 116 15.18 -0.28 14.14
N ASP A 117 16.28 -0.62 14.82
CA ASP A 117 17.51 -1.01 14.14
C ASP A 117 17.27 -2.29 13.31
N PRO A 118 17.50 -2.27 11.98
CA PRO A 118 17.30 -3.45 11.13
C PRO A 118 18.19 -4.63 11.49
N ALA A 119 19.35 -4.42 12.14
CA ALA A 119 20.22 -5.50 12.61
C ALA A 119 19.64 -6.21 13.84
N ALA A 120 18.96 -5.48 14.71
CA ALA A 120 18.33 -6.04 15.90
C ALA A 120 16.92 -6.59 15.60
N THR A 121 16.16 -5.89 14.78
CA THR A 121 14.80 -6.25 14.39
C THR A 121 14.63 -6.12 12.88
N PRO A 122 14.81 -7.22 12.11
CA PRO A 122 14.59 -7.20 10.68
C PRO A 122 13.15 -6.79 10.35
N HIS A 123 12.97 -5.73 9.56
CA HIS A 123 11.67 -5.15 9.25
C HIS A 123 11.63 -4.55 7.84
N VAL A 124 10.41 -4.37 7.33
CA VAL A 124 10.10 -3.72 6.06
C VAL A 124 9.47 -2.35 6.37
N PRO A 125 10.18 -1.23 6.17
CA PRO A 125 9.59 0.08 6.40
C PRO A 125 8.51 0.38 5.36
N LEU A 126 7.36 0.89 5.82
CA LEU A 126 6.24 1.23 4.93
C LEU A 126 6.07 2.74 4.80
N ALA A 127 5.89 3.45 5.92
CA ALA A 127 5.69 4.89 5.91
C ALA A 127 5.99 5.51 7.27
N THR A 128 6.09 6.84 7.30
CA THR A 128 5.86 7.63 8.50
C THR A 128 4.62 8.50 8.32
N ILE A 129 3.85 8.70 9.39
CA ILE A 129 2.67 9.57 9.41
C ILE A 129 2.81 10.58 10.55
N ASP A 130 2.82 11.85 10.21
CA ASP A 130 2.76 12.94 11.18
C ASP A 130 1.32 13.27 11.53
N THR A 131 1.03 13.39 12.83
CA THR A 131 -0.32 13.66 13.36
C THR A 131 -0.33 14.88 14.26
N GLY A 132 -1.50 15.50 14.39
CA GLY A 132 -1.69 16.62 15.30
C GLY A 132 -0.91 17.86 14.89
N THR A 133 -0.16 18.45 15.83
CA THR A 133 0.62 19.68 15.56
C THR A 133 1.81 19.46 14.62
N ALA A 134 2.26 18.21 14.48
CA ALA A 134 3.30 17.83 13.52
C ALA A 134 2.75 17.64 12.10
N SER A 135 1.43 17.44 11.94
CA SER A 135 0.82 17.30 10.62
C SER A 135 0.68 18.66 9.94
N ILE A 136 0.60 18.66 8.61
CA ILE A 136 0.36 19.86 7.78
C ILE A 136 -0.95 20.56 8.18
N ALA A 137 -1.93 19.80 8.68
CA ALA A 137 -3.17 20.39 9.18
C ALA A 137 -2.94 21.22 10.46
N GLY A 138 -1.89 20.95 11.23
CA GLY A 138 -1.50 21.69 12.43
C GLY A 138 -2.50 21.61 13.58
N VAL A 139 -3.44 20.66 13.54
CA VAL A 139 -4.54 20.52 14.51
C VAL A 139 -4.53 19.10 15.07
N SER A 140 -4.59 18.99 16.40
CA SER A 140 -4.73 17.72 17.15
C SER A 140 -5.95 16.92 16.68
N GLY A 141 -5.80 15.60 16.62
CA GLY A 141 -6.87 14.71 16.18
C GLY A 141 -7.00 14.56 14.67
N ALA A 142 -6.06 15.10 13.89
CA ALA A 142 -6.09 15.03 12.44
C ALA A 142 -4.70 14.82 11.82
N TYR A 143 -4.72 14.23 10.62
CA TYR A 143 -3.65 14.28 9.64
C TYR A 143 -4.25 14.32 8.22
N ALA A 144 -3.49 14.84 7.27
CA ALA A 144 -3.79 14.88 5.85
C ALA A 144 -3.08 13.74 5.11
N ALA A 145 -3.55 13.42 3.90
CA ALA A 145 -2.89 12.41 3.08
C ALA A 145 -1.44 12.78 2.71
N ALA A 146 -1.12 14.09 2.68
CA ALA A 146 0.22 14.59 2.44
C ALA A 146 1.19 14.36 3.62
N ASP A 147 0.67 14.03 4.81
CA ASP A 147 1.49 13.71 5.99
C ASP A 147 2.02 12.26 5.96
N ILE A 148 1.57 11.46 4.99
CA ILE A 148 2.07 10.10 4.77
C ILE A 148 3.34 10.18 3.92
N THR A 149 4.49 9.97 4.55
CA THR A 149 5.77 9.84 3.85
C THR A 149 6.01 8.38 3.49
N ASP A 150 5.99 8.03 2.21
CA ASP A 150 6.19 6.67 1.72
C ASP A 150 7.66 6.25 1.82
N LEU A 151 7.92 5.15 2.54
CA LEU A 151 9.26 4.59 2.76
C LEU A 151 9.45 3.26 2.04
N ARG A 152 8.48 2.78 1.25
CA ARG A 152 8.54 1.47 0.58
C ARG A 152 9.67 1.39 -0.43
N ALA A 153 10.02 2.50 -1.08
CA ALA A 153 11.18 2.57 -1.98
C ALA A 153 12.49 2.23 -1.26
N ALA A 154 12.61 2.62 0.02
CA ALA A 154 13.76 2.24 0.85
C ALA A 154 13.74 0.76 1.21
N ALA A 155 12.55 0.14 1.31
CA ALA A 155 12.39 -1.29 1.57
C ALA A 155 12.71 -2.17 0.35
N MET A 156 12.38 -1.73 -0.88
CA MET A 156 12.65 -2.50 -2.10
C MET A 156 14.14 -2.72 -2.38
N LEU A 157 15.01 -1.88 -1.82
CA LEU A 157 16.47 -1.96 -1.98
C LEU A 157 17.18 -2.57 -0.76
N ARG A 158 16.45 -2.97 0.28
CA ARG A 158 17.03 -3.42 1.54
C ARG A 158 16.72 -4.90 1.77
N VAL A 159 17.77 -5.71 1.92
CA VAL A 159 17.62 -7.10 2.36
C VAL A 159 17.30 -7.08 3.86
N VAL A 160 16.17 -7.67 4.23
CA VAL A 160 15.76 -7.86 5.63
C VAL A 160 16.66 -8.92 6.26
N GLY A 161 17.65 -8.49 7.06
CA GLY A 161 18.53 -9.34 7.86
C GLY A 161 19.87 -9.73 7.22
N ALA A 162 20.74 -8.75 6.95
CA ALA A 162 22.17 -8.99 6.74
C ALA A 162 22.95 -8.69 8.02
#